data_AF-A0A3S4HPU3-F1
#
_entry.id   AF-A0A3S4HPU3-F1
#
_cell.length_a   1.000
_cell.length_b   1.000
_cell.length_c   1.000
_cell.angle_alpha   90.00
_cell.angle_beta   90.00
_cell.angle_gamma   90.00
#
_symmetry.space_group_name_H-M   'P 1'
#
loop_
_entity.id
_entity.type
_entity.pdbx_description
1 polymer ?
#
loop_
_entity_poly.entity_id
_entity_poly.type
_entity_poly.pdbx_seq_one_letter_code
_entity_poly.pdbx_strand_id
1 'polypeptide(L)'
;MGTLRADIEANDIVVLMKIGKRLPEVLALLNQMGIAQLCAFARRIGLPGEVLCADASQLTAEASGYLATMLIRKTARERRHS
;
A
#
# COMPACT_ATOMS: atom_id res chain seq x y z
N MET A 1 -2.86 -14.43 -5.22
CA MET A 1 -1.82 -13.37 -5.19
C MET A 1 -0.95 -13.29 -6.44
N GLY A 2 -0.83 -14.34 -7.27
CA GLY A 2 0.02 -14.29 -8.48
C GLY A 2 -0.29 -13.15 -9.45
N THR A 3 -1.57 -12.79 -9.62
CA THR A 3 -1.97 -11.66 -10.47
C THR A 3 -1.48 -10.31 -9.94
N LEU A 4 -1.66 -10.03 -8.64
CA LEU A 4 -1.20 -8.78 -8.04
C LEU A 4 0.32 -8.61 -8.12
N ARG A 5 1.08 -9.70 -7.91
CA ARG A 5 2.54 -9.64 -8.04
C ARG A 5 2.95 -9.24 -9.46
N ALA A 6 2.35 -9.88 -10.47
CA ALA A 6 2.60 -9.56 -11.88
C ALA A 6 2.22 -8.10 -12.18
N ASP A 7 1.10 -7.62 -11.65
CA ASP A 7 0.69 -6.21 -11.80
C ASP A 7 1.72 -5.24 -11.22
N ILE A 8 2.28 -5.56 -10.03
CA ILE A 8 3.33 -4.74 -9.40
C ILE A 8 4.65 -4.80 -10.18
N GLU A 9 5.01 -5.97 -10.73
CA GLU A 9 6.24 -6.12 -11.50
C GLU A 9 6.16 -5.37 -12.84
N ALA A 10 4.98 -5.38 -13.48
CA ALA A 10 4.73 -4.76 -14.78
C ALA A 10 4.50 -3.23 -14.73
N ASN A 11 4.17 -2.66 -13.56
CA ASN A 11 3.81 -1.24 -13.43
C ASN A 11 4.67 -0.54 -12.38
N ASP A 12 4.98 0.75 -12.59
CA ASP A 12 5.73 1.54 -11.59
C ASP A 12 4.91 1.85 -10.34
N ILE A 13 3.60 2.07 -10.54
CA ILE A 13 2.64 2.40 -9.49
C ILE A 13 1.39 1.54 -9.68
N VAL A 14 0.94 0.89 -8.61
CA VAL A 14 -0.34 0.19 -8.55
C VAL A 14 -1.18 0.81 -7.44
N VAL A 15 -2.44 1.12 -7.74
CA VAL A 15 -3.40 1.61 -6.74
C VAL A 15 -4.44 0.55 -6.50
N LEU A 16 -4.55 0.12 -5.24
CA LEU A 16 -5.57 -0.82 -4.82
C LEU A 16 -6.64 -0.08 -4.02
N MET A 17 -7.88 -0.15 -4.49
CA MET A 17 -9.04 0.38 -3.78
C MET A 17 -9.77 -0.72 -3.02
N LYS A 18 -10.49 -0.35 -1.96
CA LYS A 18 -11.32 -1.26 -1.15
C LYS A 18 -10.53 -2.42 -0.56
N ILE A 19 -9.29 -2.16 -0.13
CA ILE A 19 -8.34 -3.19 0.27
C ILE A 19 -8.57 -3.79 1.64
N GLY A 20 -9.56 -3.32 2.40
CA GLY A 20 -9.71 -3.65 3.83
C GLY A 20 -9.55 -5.15 4.14
N LYS A 21 -10.33 -6.02 3.50
CA LYS A 21 -10.25 -7.48 3.70
C LYS A 21 -8.94 -8.12 3.20
N ARG A 22 -8.29 -7.47 2.24
CA ARG A 22 -7.07 -7.94 1.57
C ARG A 22 -5.79 -7.35 2.17
N LEU A 23 -5.89 -6.47 3.16
CA LEU A 23 -4.72 -5.79 3.71
C LEU A 23 -3.65 -6.78 4.22
N PRO A 24 -3.99 -7.83 5.01
CA PRO A 24 -2.96 -8.74 5.53
C PRO A 24 -2.21 -9.49 4.42
N GLU A 25 -2.92 -10.00 3.42
CA GLU A 25 -2.31 -10.73 2.29
C GLU A 25 -1.44 -9.82 1.42
N VAL A 26 -1.84 -8.56 1.24
CA VAL A 26 -1.04 -7.61 0.45
C VAL A 26 0.19 -7.15 1.24
N LEU A 27 0.08 -6.88 2.54
CA LEU A 27 1.23 -6.54 3.38
C LEU A 27 2.27 -7.69 3.37
N ALA A 28 1.82 -8.94 3.47
CA ALA A 28 2.69 -10.10 3.37
C ALA A 28 3.43 -10.15 2.02
N LEU A 29 2.74 -9.91 0.90
CA LEU A 29 3.35 -9.85 -0.42
C LEU A 29 4.37 -8.70 -0.53
N LEU A 30 4.03 -7.50 -0.08
CA LEU A 30 4.92 -6.34 -0.15
C LEU A 30 6.19 -6.53 0.69
N ASN A 31 6.06 -7.16 1.87
CA ASN A 31 7.19 -7.56 2.70
C ASN A 31 8.07 -8.61 2.02
N GLN A 32 7.47 -9.63 1.39
CA GLN A 32 8.21 -10.64 0.61
C GLN A 32 8.95 -10.02 -0.58
N MET A 33 8.38 -8.98 -1.19
CA MET A 33 8.99 -8.24 -2.30
C MET A 33 10.03 -7.20 -1.84
N GLY A 34 10.13 -6.93 -0.53
CA GLY A 34 11.08 -5.95 0.02
C GLY A 34 10.76 -4.49 -0.31
N ILE A 35 9.49 -4.18 -0.62
CA ILE A 35 9.05 -2.84 -1.07
C ILE A 35 7.98 -2.19 -0.18
N ALA A 36 7.62 -2.80 0.95
CA ALA A 36 6.57 -2.28 1.84
C ALA A 36 6.83 -0.83 2.29
N GLN A 37 8.08 -0.49 2.56
CA GLN A 37 8.56 0.85 2.93
C GLN A 37 8.41 1.92 1.85
N LEU A 38 8.14 1.52 0.61
CA LEU A 38 7.89 2.42 -0.52
C LEU A 38 6.38 2.65 -0.76
N CYS A 39 5.53 1.93 -0.04
CA CYS A 39 4.10 1.88 -0.25
C CYS A 39 3.38 2.68 0.83
N ALA A 40 2.27 3.30 0.46
CA ALA A 40 1.45 4.10 1.37
C ALA A 40 0.04 3.53 1.49
N PHE A 41 -0.51 3.56 2.69
CA PHE A 41 -1.87 3.18 3.00
C PHE A 41 -2.64 4.40 3.49
N ALA A 42 -3.92 4.44 3.13
CA ALA A 42 -4.82 5.42 3.66
C ALA A 42 -6.22 4.84 3.85
N ARG A 43 -6.88 5.23 4.94
CA ARG A 43 -8.26 4.86 5.25
C ARG A 43 -9.03 6.09 5.68
N ARG A 44 -10.27 6.23 5.19
CA ARG A 44 -11.16 7.35 5.55
C ARG A 44 -10.52 8.73 5.28
N ILE A 45 -9.82 8.89 4.15
CA ILE A 45 -9.16 10.14 3.76
C ILE A 45 -10.19 11.29 3.76
N GLY A 46 -9.89 12.37 4.49
CA GLY A 46 -10.76 13.54 4.61
C GLY A 46 -12.03 13.33 5.45
N LEU A 47 -12.14 12.20 6.17
CA LEU A 47 -13.29 11.86 7.01
C LEU A 47 -12.85 11.65 8.47
N PRO A 48 -13.75 11.76 9.47
CA PRO A 48 -13.43 11.44 10.86
C PRO A 48 -12.85 10.03 10.99
N GLY A 49 -11.81 9.83 11.80
CA GLY A 49 -11.14 8.53 11.94
C GLY A 49 -10.22 8.16 10.77
N GLU A 50 -9.70 9.18 10.07
CA GLU A 50 -8.65 9.06 9.06
C GLU A 50 -7.42 8.31 9.63
N VAL A 51 -6.85 7.45 8.80
CA VAL A 51 -5.54 6.84 9.05
C VAL A 51 -4.72 7.01 7.79
N LEU A 52 -3.57 7.67 7.91
CA LEU A 52 -2.57 7.81 6.85
C LEU A 52 -1.29 7.13 7.31
N CYS A 53 -0.70 6.35 6.42
CA CYS A 53 0.58 5.70 6.66
C CYS A 53 1.41 5.76 5.38
N ALA A 54 2.51 6.51 5.41
CA ALA A 54 3.39 6.70 4.26
C ALA A 54 4.38 5.54 4.05
N ASP A 55 4.52 4.68 5.06
CA ASP A 55 5.41 3.52 5.08
C ASP A 55 4.61 2.30 5.54
N ALA A 56 4.16 1.49 4.57
CA ALA A 56 3.32 0.34 4.85
C ALA A 56 4.05 -0.79 5.62
N SER A 57 5.37 -0.73 5.81
CA SER A 57 6.08 -1.66 6.69
C SER A 57 5.72 -1.46 8.18
N GLN A 58 5.19 -0.29 8.53
CA GLN A 58 4.77 0.06 9.89
C GLN A 58 3.29 -0.30 10.17
N LEU A 59 2.56 -0.81 9.18
CA LEU A 59 1.15 -1.16 9.33
C LEU A 59 0.99 -2.53 9.97
N THR A 60 0.04 -2.62 10.91
CA THR A 60 -0.52 -3.90 11.35
C THR A 60 -1.80 -4.21 10.58
N ALA A 61 -2.18 -5.49 10.56
CA ALA A 61 -3.43 -5.96 9.95
C ALA A 61 -4.69 -5.30 10.58
N GLU A 62 -4.57 -4.80 11.82
CA GLU A 62 -5.64 -4.12 12.55
C GLU A 62 -6.02 -2.76 11.93
N ALA A 63 -5.16 -2.20 11.07
CA ALA A 63 -5.47 -0.99 10.31
C ALA A 63 -6.58 -1.22 9.24
N SER A 64 -6.93 -2.49 8.98
CA SER A 64 -7.98 -2.87 8.04
C SER A 64 -9.34 -2.21 8.36
N GLY A 65 -10.11 -1.91 7.32
CA GLY A 65 -11.42 -1.30 7.47
C GLY A 65 -12.06 -0.88 6.15
N TYR A 66 -13.28 -0.36 6.23
CA TYR A 66 -14.01 0.18 5.09
C TYR A 66 -13.37 1.50 4.58
N LEU A 67 -13.45 1.75 3.27
CA LEU A 67 -12.80 2.88 2.58
C LEU A 67 -11.28 2.96 2.81
N ALA A 68 -10.60 1.84 2.58
CA ALA A 68 -9.15 1.76 2.58
C ALA A 68 -8.61 1.67 1.15
N THR A 69 -7.51 2.37 0.89
CA THR A 69 -6.77 2.40 -0.37
C THR A 69 -5.28 2.25 -0.08
N MET A 70 -4.54 1.62 -0.99
CA MET A 70 -3.08 1.56 -0.93
C MET A 70 -2.47 1.96 -2.27
N LEU A 71 -1.41 2.76 -2.17
CA LEU A 71 -0.52 3.14 -3.24
C LEU A 71 0.74 2.28 -3.12
N ILE A 72 0.98 1.44 -4.10
CA ILE A 72 2.15 0.57 -4.20
C ILE A 72 3.11 1.18 -5.19
N ARG A 73 4.39 1.26 -4.82
CA ARG A 73 5.47 1.70 -5.70
C ARG A 73 6.60 0.67 -5.66
N LYS A 74 7.11 0.29 -6.83
CA LYS A 74 8.19 -0.71 -6.94
C LYS A 74 9.59 -0.13 -6.66
N THR A 75 9.82 1.15 -6.95
CA THR A 75 11.12 1.80 -6.85
C THR A 75 11.06 3.06 -5.98
N ALA A 76 12.17 3.45 -5.36
CA ALA A 76 12.19 4.67 -4.55
C ALA A 76 11.88 5.91 -5.41
N ARG A 77 11.18 6.89 -4.81
CA ARG A 77 10.93 8.16 -5.49
C ARG A 77 12.27 8.89 -5.68
N GLU A 78 12.61 9.20 -6.93
CA GLU A 78 13.71 10.11 -7.22
C GLU A 78 13.47 11.45 -6.52
N ARG A 79 14.50 11.97 -5.83
CA ARG A 79 14.41 13.28 -5.19
C ARG A 79 14.10 14.30 -6.28
N ARG A 80 12.97 14.99 -6.16
CA ARG A 80 12.70 16.12 -7.03
C ARG A 80 13.76 17.17 -6.73
N HIS A 81 14.52 17.58 -7.73
CA HIS A 81 15.36 18.76 -7.64
C HIS A 81 14.45 19.95 -7.31
N SER A 82 14.66 20.52 -6.13
CA SER A 82 14.01 21.75 -5.65
C SER A 82 14.65 22.96 -6.33
#